data_AF-A0A955NWE0-F1
#
_entry.id   AF-A0A955NWE0-F1
#
_cell.length_a   1.000
_cell.length_b   1.000
_cell.length_c   1.000
_cell.angle_alpha   90.00
_cell.angle_beta   90.00
_cell.angle_gamma   90.00
#
_symmetry.space_group_name_H-M   'P 1'
#
loop_
_entity.id
_entity.type
_entity.pdbx_description
1 polymer ?
#
loop_
_entity_poly.entity_id
_entity_poly.type
_entity_poly.pdbx_seq_one_letter_code
_entity_poly.pdbx_strand_id
1 'polypeptide(L)'
;MNLNAASVYPVTGSLSAAGGLDEIQTIASRASNGEKMSEEELQKVGQKFEALLLHNLLSTMRDSLPENPLFSESEGEKMYWDMFDESMSEAAASGQSTGITQAIVEELKRQQEQVTPPKGENPFRSLAPAPIDLEPIQPREELTPLPNDQTEFEPIKEHLKIFRPIPGRGIATQ
;
A
#
# COMPACT_ATOMS: atom_id res chain seq x y z
N MET A 1 0.21 -56.41 -2.43
CA MET A 1 0.72 -55.16 -3.02
C MET A 1 -0.34 -54.10 -2.79
N ASN A 2 -0.15 -53.26 -1.78
CA ASN A 2 -1.04 -52.15 -1.46
C ASN A 2 -0.29 -50.87 -1.83
N LEU A 3 -0.71 -50.23 -2.91
CA LEU A 3 -0.20 -48.93 -3.34
C LEU A 3 -1.23 -47.88 -2.93
N ASN A 4 -1.21 -47.50 -1.66
CA ASN A 4 -1.90 -46.30 -1.20
C ASN A 4 -0.92 -45.42 -0.43
N ALA A 5 -0.32 -44.48 -1.16
CA ALA A 5 0.38 -43.33 -0.60
C ALA A 5 0.56 -42.31 -1.74
N ALA A 6 -0.57 -41.80 -2.25
CA ALA A 6 -0.54 -40.53 -2.95
C ALA A 6 -0.10 -39.49 -1.91
N SER A 7 1.14 -39.06 -2.02
CA SER A 7 1.73 -37.94 -1.30
C SER A 7 0.93 -36.68 -1.61
N VAL A 8 -0.17 -36.48 -0.88
CA VAL A 8 -0.82 -35.18 -0.75
C VAL A 8 0.17 -34.33 0.02
N TYR A 9 0.92 -33.48 -0.69
CA TYR A 9 1.74 -32.46 -0.05
C TYR A 9 0.78 -31.43 0.56
N PRO A 10 0.75 -31.23 1.88
CA PRO A 10 0.12 -30.03 2.41
C PRO A 10 1.07 -28.88 2.10
N VAL A 11 0.79 -28.12 1.04
CA VAL A 11 1.41 -26.79 0.88
C VAL A 11 0.61 -25.87 1.78
N THR A 12 1.04 -25.78 3.04
CA THR A 12 0.44 -24.88 4.03
C THR A 12 0.63 -23.46 3.53
N GLY A 13 -0.47 -22.74 3.26
CA GLY A 13 -0.44 -21.30 2.94
C GLY A 13 0.39 -20.55 3.97
N SER A 14 1.40 -19.81 3.50
CA SER A 14 2.50 -19.31 4.32
C SER A 14 2.18 -18.09 5.16
N LEU A 15 0.98 -17.49 5.04
CA LEU A 15 0.60 -16.40 5.94
C LEU A 15 0.52 -16.85 7.41
N SER A 16 0.26 -18.15 7.65
CA SER A 16 0.33 -18.76 8.99
C SER A 16 1.74 -19.22 9.38
N ALA A 17 2.65 -19.41 8.43
CA ALA A 17 4.01 -19.91 8.70
C ALA A 17 5.04 -18.78 8.85
N ALA A 18 4.77 -17.61 8.28
CA ALA A 18 5.65 -16.45 8.28
C ALA A 18 5.35 -15.44 9.42
N GLY A 19 4.87 -15.87 10.59
CA GLY A 19 4.87 -15.05 11.82
C GLY A 19 4.17 -13.67 11.74
N GLY A 20 3.46 -13.36 10.66
CA GLY A 20 2.96 -12.03 10.35
C GLY A 20 1.84 -11.63 11.30
N LEU A 21 0.81 -12.47 11.37
CA LEU A 21 -0.38 -12.27 12.20
C LEU A 21 -0.10 -12.46 13.70
N ASP A 22 0.73 -13.44 14.04
CA ASP A 22 1.12 -13.72 15.43
C ASP A 22 1.93 -12.56 16.03
N GLU A 23 2.84 -11.97 15.25
CA GLU A 23 3.57 -10.78 15.68
C GLU A 23 2.63 -9.58 15.85
N ILE A 24 1.68 -9.34 14.94
CA ILE A 24 0.70 -8.26 15.12
C ILE A 24 -0.10 -8.47 16.41
N GLN A 25 -0.55 -9.69 16.70
CA GLN A 25 -1.33 -9.99 17.91
C GLN A 25 -0.48 -9.87 19.18
N THR A 26 0.78 -10.30 19.13
CA THR A 26 1.70 -10.15 20.25
C THR A 26 1.99 -8.68 20.52
N ILE A 27 2.20 -7.88 19.48
CA ILE A 27 2.44 -6.44 19.61
C ILE A 27 1.15 -5.74 20.08
N ALA A 28 -0.02 -6.04 19.51
CA ALA A 28 -1.31 -5.50 19.96
C ALA A 28 -1.59 -5.79 21.44
N SER A 29 -1.25 -6.99 21.92
CA SER A 29 -1.37 -7.37 23.33
C SER A 29 -0.41 -6.58 24.24
N ARG A 30 0.77 -6.20 23.74
CA ARG A 30 1.70 -5.34 24.47
C ARG A 30 1.22 -3.89 24.53
N ALA A 31 0.64 -3.39 23.43
CA ALA A 31 -0.02 -2.09 23.43
C ALA A 31 -1.16 -2.02 24.44
N SER A 32 -2.02 -3.05 24.51
CA SER A 32 -3.13 -3.09 25.47
C SER A 32 -2.66 -3.18 26.93
N ASN A 33 -1.50 -3.78 27.17
CA ASN A 33 -0.85 -3.82 28.48
C ASN A 33 -0.15 -2.50 28.87
N GLY A 34 -0.22 -1.46 28.02
CA GLY A 34 0.39 -0.15 28.30
C GLY A 34 1.90 -0.13 28.13
N GLU A 35 2.48 -1.14 27.47
CA GLU A 35 3.91 -1.18 27.18
C GLU A 35 4.23 -0.21 26.03
N LYS A 36 5.25 0.65 26.22
CA LYS A 36 5.72 1.54 25.16
C LYS A 36 6.45 0.73 24.10
N MET A 37 6.02 0.85 22.85
CA MET A 37 6.71 0.20 21.73
C MET A 37 7.81 1.10 21.22
N SER A 38 8.87 0.48 20.73
CA SER A 38 9.89 1.20 19.97
C SER A 38 9.34 1.71 18.64
N GLU A 39 9.98 2.74 18.09
CA GLU A 39 9.61 3.28 16.78
C GLU A 39 9.75 2.24 15.66
N GLU A 40 10.75 1.37 15.76
CA GLU A 40 10.96 0.25 14.83
C GLU A 40 9.82 -0.77 14.88
N GLU A 41 9.30 -1.08 16.08
CA GLU A 41 8.15 -1.97 16.24
C GLU A 41 6.88 -1.35 15.65
N LEU A 42 6.65 -0.06 15.87
CA LEU A 42 5.51 0.66 15.29
C LEU A 42 5.58 0.66 13.76
N GLN A 43 6.77 0.89 13.20
CA GLN A 43 6.96 0.87 11.75
C GLN A 43 6.70 -0.51 11.16
N LYS A 44 7.17 -1.57 11.82
CA LYS A 44 6.88 -2.96 11.41
C LYS A 44 5.39 -3.28 11.47
N VAL A 45 4.68 -2.84 12.50
CA VAL A 45 3.22 -3.02 12.58
C VAL A 45 2.51 -2.28 11.46
N GLY A 46 2.90 -1.03 11.19
CA GLY A 46 2.31 -0.25 10.10
C GLY A 46 2.50 -0.94 8.74
N GLN A 47 3.72 -1.41 8.45
CA GLN A 47 4.03 -2.14 7.20
C GLN A 47 3.21 -3.42 7.08
N LYS A 48 3.06 -4.18 8.16
CA LYS A 48 2.27 -5.41 8.16
C LYS A 48 0.77 -5.16 7.97
N PHE A 49 0.24 -4.10 8.59
CA PHE A 49 -1.15 -3.70 8.37
C PHE A 49 -1.37 -3.26 6.92
N GLU A 50 -0.42 -2.50 6.35
CA GLU A 50 -0.48 -2.09 4.96
C GLU A 50 -0.45 -3.30 4.01
N ALA A 51 0.42 -4.27 4.24
CA ALA A 51 0.44 -5.52 3.47
C ALA A 51 -0.92 -6.25 3.52
N LEU A 52 -1.53 -6.35 4.70
CA LEU A 52 -2.84 -6.97 4.85
C LEU A 52 -3.93 -6.19 4.10
N LEU A 53 -3.90 -4.86 4.15
CA LEU A 53 -4.85 -4.02 3.45
C LEU A 53 -4.71 -4.18 1.92
N LEU A 54 -3.47 -4.17 1.41
CA LEU A 54 -3.19 -4.37 -0.01
C LEU A 54 -3.64 -5.75 -0.47
N HIS A 55 -3.43 -6.80 0.32
CA HIS A 55 -3.89 -8.14 0.00
C HIS A 55 -5.41 -8.19 -0.12
N ASN A 56 -6.13 -7.63 0.86
CA ASN A 56 -7.60 -7.56 0.80
C ASN A 56 -8.09 -6.72 -0.39
N LEU A 57 -7.38 -5.64 -0.73
CA LEU A 57 -7.72 -4.81 -1.89
C LEU A 57 -7.54 -5.61 -3.19
N LEU A 58 -6.40 -6.27 -3.38
CA LEU A 58 -6.10 -7.07 -4.57
C LEU A 58 -7.09 -8.23 -4.73
N SER A 59 -7.36 -8.95 -3.64
CA SER A 59 -8.35 -10.03 -3.60
C SER A 59 -9.76 -9.50 -3.97
N THR A 60 -10.22 -8.42 -3.32
CA THR A 60 -11.54 -7.84 -3.61
C THR A 60 -11.66 -7.34 -5.06
N MET A 61 -10.59 -6.75 -5.61
CA MET A 61 -10.55 -6.32 -7.01
C MET A 61 -10.67 -7.51 -7.96
N ARG A 62 -10.02 -8.63 -7.63
CA ARG A 62 -10.09 -9.87 -8.42
C ARG A 62 -11.47 -10.50 -8.35
N ASP A 63 -12.05 -10.61 -7.15
CA ASP A 63 -13.40 -11.12 -6.91
C ASP A 63 -14.48 -10.29 -7.62
N SER A 64 -14.20 -9.02 -7.92
CA SER A 64 -15.10 -8.15 -8.68
C SER A 64 -15.16 -8.46 -10.18
N LEU A 65 -14.23 -9.27 -10.70
CA LEU A 65 -14.22 -9.68 -12.09
C LEU A 65 -15.26 -10.79 -12.33
N PRO A 66 -16.05 -10.70 -13.42
CA PRO A 66 -17.05 -11.74 -13.70
C PRO A 66 -16.38 -13.07 -14.01
N GLU A 67 -16.90 -14.15 -13.42
CA GLU A 67 -16.44 -15.51 -13.72
C GLU A 67 -16.55 -15.81 -15.22
N ASN A 68 -15.48 -16.34 -15.81
CA ASN A 68 -15.49 -16.70 -17.21
C ASN A 68 -16.21 -18.05 -17.39
N PRO A 69 -17.35 -18.12 -18.09
CA PRO A 69 -18.08 -19.37 -18.28
C PRO A 69 -17.28 -20.44 -19.06
N LEU A 70 -16.16 -20.07 -19.70
CA LEU A 70 -15.27 -20.99 -20.42
C LEU A 70 -14.11 -21.53 -19.57
N PHE A 71 -13.78 -20.87 -18.46
CA PHE A 71 -12.72 -21.29 -17.55
C PHE A 71 -13.33 -21.42 -16.16
N SER A 72 -13.70 -22.64 -15.77
CA SER A 72 -14.10 -22.93 -14.40
C SER A 72 -12.92 -22.64 -13.48
N GLU A 73 -13.10 -21.73 -12.54
CA GLU A 73 -12.11 -21.37 -11.53
C GLU A 73 -11.66 -22.65 -10.80
N SER A 74 -10.40 -23.02 -10.95
CA SER A 74 -9.89 -24.22 -10.28
C SER A 74 -9.44 -23.86 -8.85
N GLU A 75 -9.62 -24.76 -7.89
CA GLU A 75 -9.12 -24.58 -6.52
C GLU A 75 -7.60 -24.27 -6.48
N GLY A 76 -6.83 -24.85 -7.42
CA GLY A 76 -5.40 -24.59 -7.54
C GLY A 76 -5.08 -23.18 -8.07
N GLU A 77 -5.97 -22.61 -8.88
CA GLU A 77 -5.84 -21.24 -9.37
C GLU A 77 -6.10 -20.22 -8.26
N LYS A 78 -7.15 -20.43 -7.45
CA LYS A 78 -7.41 -19.61 -6.25
C LYS A 78 -6.20 -19.58 -5.32
N MET A 79 -5.68 -20.76 -5.02
CA MET A 79 -4.50 -20.90 -4.17
C MET A 79 -3.27 -20.18 -4.73
N TYR A 80 -3.04 -20.26 -6.04
CA TYR A 80 -1.94 -19.55 -6.67
C TYR A 80 -2.12 -18.03 -6.57
N TRP A 81 -3.33 -17.54 -6.83
CA TRP A 81 -3.62 -16.10 -6.77
C TRP A 81 -3.52 -15.56 -5.35
N ASP A 82 -3.99 -16.31 -4.35
CA ASP A 82 -3.85 -15.93 -2.94
C ASP A 82 -2.37 -15.77 -2.55
N MET A 83 -1.53 -16.75 -2.91
CA MET A 83 -0.07 -16.67 -2.65
C MET A 83 0.61 -15.55 -3.43
N PHE A 84 0.17 -15.31 -4.66
CA PHE A 84 0.67 -14.22 -5.48
C PHE A 84 0.34 -12.86 -4.86
N ASP A 85 -0.92 -12.65 -4.49
CA ASP A 85 -1.40 -11.41 -3.88
C ASP A 85 -0.76 -11.19 -2.50
N GLU A 86 -0.51 -12.25 -1.71
CA GLU A 86 0.30 -12.21 -0.48
C GLU A 86 1.72 -11.68 -0.75
N SER A 87 2.47 -12.31 -1.66
CA SER A 87 3.85 -11.91 -1.96
C SER A 87 3.96 -10.49 -2.54
N MET A 88 3.01 -10.10 -3.38
CA MET A 88 2.94 -8.78 -3.97
C MET A 88 2.68 -7.72 -2.90
N SER A 89 1.78 -8.00 -1.96
CA SER A 89 1.41 -7.07 -0.90
C SER A 89 2.55 -6.84 0.08
N GLU A 90 3.30 -7.88 0.43
CA GLU A 90 4.49 -7.77 1.28
C GLU A 90 5.61 -6.94 0.60
N ALA A 91 5.86 -7.21 -0.68
CA ALA A 91 6.85 -6.47 -1.46
C ALA A 91 6.46 -4.99 -1.59
N ALA A 92 5.18 -4.71 -1.86
CA ALA A 92 4.66 -3.36 -1.98
C ALA A 92 4.77 -2.59 -0.65
N ALA A 93 4.36 -3.19 0.47
CA ALA A 93 4.45 -2.56 1.79
C ALA A 93 5.91 -2.29 2.23
N SER A 94 6.85 -3.14 1.79
CA SER A 94 8.27 -3.00 2.13
C SER A 94 8.99 -1.96 1.27
N GLY A 95 8.66 -1.88 -0.02
CA GLY A 95 9.39 -1.04 -1.00
C GLY A 95 8.77 0.32 -1.25
N GLN A 96 7.43 0.43 -1.24
CA GLN A 96 6.68 1.63 -1.59
C GLN A 96 5.52 1.81 -0.61
N SER A 97 5.81 2.31 0.59
CA SER A 97 4.76 2.66 1.54
C SER A 97 3.83 3.70 0.91
N THR A 98 2.55 3.37 0.78
CA THR A 98 1.47 4.21 0.22
C THR A 98 1.08 5.39 1.11
N GLY A 99 1.74 5.55 2.26
CA GLY A 99 1.46 6.59 3.27
C GLY A 99 0.68 6.07 4.47
N ILE A 100 0.06 4.88 4.36
CA ILE A 100 -0.81 4.31 5.40
C ILE A 100 0.02 3.86 6.60
N THR A 101 1.18 3.24 6.36
CA THR A 101 2.13 2.89 7.41
C THR A 101 2.47 4.12 8.28
N GLN A 102 2.77 5.26 7.65
CA GLN A 102 3.13 6.49 8.37
C GLN A 102 1.96 7.01 9.21
N ALA A 103 0.75 7.05 8.63
CA ALA A 103 -0.44 7.49 9.36
C ALA A 103 -0.74 6.61 10.59
N ILE A 104 -0.54 5.29 10.47
CA ILE A 104 -0.73 4.35 11.58
C ILE A 104 0.35 4.55 12.64
N VAL A 105 1.61 4.71 12.24
CA VAL A 105 2.72 4.98 13.18
C VAL A 105 2.47 6.27 13.95
N GLU A 106 2.06 7.34 13.26
CA GLU A 106 1.72 8.62 13.90
C GLU A 106 0.57 8.49 14.89
N GLU A 107 -0.49 7.77 14.52
CA GLU A 107 -1.62 7.50 15.40
C GLU A 107 -1.20 6.70 16.64
N LEU A 108 -0.43 5.64 16.47
CA LEU A 108 0.04 4.79 17.56
C LEU A 108 1.00 5.55 18.49
N LYS A 109 1.90 6.38 17.96
CA LYS A 109 2.75 7.27 18.76
C LYS A 109 1.91 8.22 19.60
N ARG A 110 0.91 8.87 18.99
CA ARG A 110 -0.01 9.77 19.70
C ARG A 110 -0.74 9.06 20.84
N GLN A 111 -1.20 7.82 20.62
CA GLN A 111 -1.87 7.02 21.66
C GLN A 111 -0.93 6.64 22.81
N GLN A 112 0.36 6.37 22.54
CA GLN A 112 1.36 6.12 23.58
C GLN A 112 1.70 7.36 24.41
N GLU A 113 1.58 8.56 23.83
CA GLU A 113 1.80 9.83 24.52
C GLU A 113 0.60 10.27 25.38
N GLN A 114 -0.61 9.81 25.08
CA GLN A 114 -1.87 10.17 25.76
C GLN A 114 -2.07 9.53 27.16
N VAL A 115 -1.01 9.05 27.82
CA VAL A 115 -1.05 8.55 29.21
C VAL A 115 -1.30 9.67 30.25
N THR A 116 -1.47 10.92 29.83
CA THR A 116 -2.21 11.93 30.60
C THR A 116 -3.34 12.50 29.76
N PRO A 117 -4.59 12.53 30.27
CA PRO A 117 -5.74 12.97 29.48
C PRO A 117 -5.61 14.48 29.17
N PRO A 118 -5.46 14.88 27.89
CA PRO A 118 -5.68 16.26 27.52
C PRO A 118 -7.18 16.50 27.53
N LYS A 119 -7.56 17.43 28.40
CA LYS A 119 -8.91 17.97 28.58
C LYS A 119 -9.48 18.46 27.25
N GLY A 120 -10.42 17.70 26.69
CA GLY A 120 -11.58 18.23 25.97
C GLY A 120 -11.34 18.91 24.62
N GLU A 121 -10.45 18.41 23.77
CA GLU A 121 -10.35 18.88 22.38
C GLU A 121 -10.52 17.72 21.41
N ASN A 122 -11.54 17.86 20.54
CA ASN A 122 -11.92 16.83 19.58
C ASN A 122 -10.76 16.57 18.60
N PRO A 123 -10.33 15.32 18.39
CA PRO A 123 -9.16 14.97 17.56
C PRO A 123 -9.36 15.22 16.05
N PHE A 124 -10.49 15.79 15.64
CA PHE A 124 -10.87 16.06 14.25
C PHE A 124 -10.91 17.55 13.89
N ARG A 125 -10.53 18.48 14.78
CA ARG A 125 -10.83 19.92 14.61
C ARG A 125 -9.79 20.81 13.89
N SER A 126 -8.85 20.30 13.11
CA SER A 126 -8.06 21.21 12.27
C SER A 126 -7.72 20.68 10.88
N LEU A 127 -8.77 20.45 10.11
CA LEU A 127 -8.76 20.68 8.66
C LEU A 127 -9.68 21.86 8.31
N ALA A 128 -9.74 22.91 9.13
CA ALA A 128 -10.18 24.18 8.57
C ALA A 128 -9.11 24.53 7.52
N PRO A 129 -9.38 24.43 6.21
CA PRO A 129 -8.39 24.85 5.24
C PRO A 129 -8.06 26.30 5.58
N ALA A 130 -6.77 26.63 5.63
CA ALA A 130 -6.38 28.04 5.63
C ALA A 130 -7.17 28.74 4.51
N PRO A 131 -7.65 29.98 4.70
CA PRO A 131 -8.34 30.70 3.65
C PRO A 131 -7.48 30.63 2.39
N ILE A 132 -7.92 29.84 1.42
CA ILE A 132 -7.28 29.81 0.12
C ILE A 132 -7.70 31.14 -0.48
N ASP A 133 -6.74 32.04 -0.70
CA ASP A 133 -6.96 33.20 -1.56
C ASP A 133 -7.24 32.64 -2.95
N LEU A 134 -8.52 32.35 -3.22
CA LEU A 134 -8.99 31.82 -4.47
C LEU A 134 -8.83 32.93 -5.51
N GLU A 135 -7.70 32.91 -6.21
CA GLU A 135 -7.64 33.59 -7.49
C GLU A 135 -8.79 33.04 -8.36
N PRO A 136 -9.54 33.91 -9.06
CA PRO A 136 -10.59 33.47 -9.96
C PRO A 136 -10.03 32.41 -10.91
N ILE A 137 -10.68 31.26 -10.95
CA ILE A 137 -10.33 30.18 -11.86
C ILE A 137 -10.33 30.81 -13.26
N GLN A 138 -9.16 30.85 -13.91
CA GLN A 138 -9.01 31.38 -15.26
C GLN A 138 -10.13 30.77 -16.13
N PRO A 139 -10.86 31.57 -16.93
CA PRO A 139 -11.86 31.03 -17.85
C PRO A 139 -11.20 29.90 -18.63
N ARG A 140 -11.79 28.70 -18.57
CA ARG A 140 -11.27 27.50 -19.23
C ARG A 140 -10.91 27.87 -20.66
N GLU A 141 -9.62 27.91 -20.97
CA GLU A 141 -9.14 28.15 -22.32
C GLU A 141 -9.90 27.19 -23.24
N GLU A 142 -10.54 27.76 -24.26
CA GLU A 142 -11.37 27.03 -25.20
C GLU A 142 -10.56 25.83 -25.70
N LEU A 143 -11.10 24.62 -25.51
CA LEU A 143 -10.40 23.38 -25.80
C LEU A 143 -9.85 23.46 -27.21
N THR A 144 -8.53 23.49 -27.35
CA THR A 144 -7.92 23.37 -28.67
C THR A 144 -8.43 22.06 -29.28
N PRO A 145 -8.92 22.07 -30.53
CA PRO A 145 -9.40 20.85 -31.15
C PRO A 145 -8.27 19.82 -31.15
N LEU A 146 -8.62 18.58 -30.81
CA LEU A 146 -7.66 17.48 -30.76
C LEU A 146 -6.90 17.40 -32.08
N PRO A 147 -5.56 17.23 -32.05
CA PRO A 147 -4.78 17.04 -33.26
C PRO A 147 -5.31 15.83 -34.05
N ASN A 148 -5.62 16.05 -35.32
CA ASN A 148 -5.93 15.01 -36.29
C ASN A 148 -4.61 14.39 -36.82
N ASP A 149 -4.68 13.21 -37.42
CA ASP A 149 -3.58 12.50 -38.10
C ASP A 149 -2.94 13.33 -39.26
N GLN A 150 -3.60 14.41 -39.70
CA GLN A 150 -3.08 15.37 -40.68
C GLN A 150 -2.34 16.56 -40.06
N THR A 151 -2.28 16.65 -38.72
CA THR A 151 -1.62 17.75 -38.01
C THR A 151 -0.13 17.43 -37.88
N GLU A 152 0.73 18.28 -38.43
CA GLU A 152 2.17 18.08 -38.38
C GLU A 152 2.66 18.11 -36.91
N PHE A 153 3.47 17.11 -36.54
CA PHE A 153 3.93 16.92 -35.17
C PHE A 153 4.97 17.99 -34.83
N GLU A 154 4.58 19.03 -34.10
CA GLU A 154 5.53 19.98 -33.53
C GLU A 154 6.22 19.35 -32.31
N PRO A 155 7.57 19.32 -32.25
CA PRO A 155 8.27 18.78 -31.10
C PRO A 155 7.94 19.59 -29.85
N ILE A 156 7.68 18.90 -28.74
CA ILE A 156 7.43 19.52 -27.43
C ILE A 156 8.62 20.43 -27.10
N LYS A 157 8.40 21.74 -27.08
CA LYS A 157 9.46 22.71 -26.74
C LYS A 157 9.91 22.44 -25.31
N GLU A 158 11.19 22.14 -25.18
CA GLU A 158 11.88 21.66 -24.00
C GLU A 158 12.00 22.76 -22.91
N HIS A 159 10.88 23.26 -22.38
CA HIS A 159 10.87 24.25 -21.30
C HIS A 159 10.37 23.68 -19.96
N LEU A 160 10.09 22.38 -19.87
CA LEU A 160 9.79 21.75 -18.59
C LEU A 160 11.08 21.62 -17.77
N LYS A 161 11.41 22.71 -17.06
CA LYS A 161 12.38 22.75 -15.94
C LYS A 161 12.00 21.83 -14.76
N ILE A 162 10.98 20.99 -14.93
CA ILE A 162 10.42 20.10 -13.90
C ILE A 162 11.30 18.86 -13.70
N PHE A 163 12.04 18.41 -14.73
CA PHE A 163 12.99 17.31 -14.58
C PHE A 163 14.35 17.81 -14.11
N ARG A 164 14.64 17.64 -12.82
CA ARG A 164 16.02 17.67 -12.32
C ARG A 164 16.69 16.32 -12.62
N PRO A 165 17.87 16.27 -13.26
CA PRO A 165 18.57 15.02 -13.48
C PRO A 165 19.02 14.41 -12.14
N ILE A 166 18.80 13.11 -11.98
CA ILE A 166 19.30 12.32 -10.85
C ILE A 166 20.83 12.24 -10.99
N PRO A 167 21.63 12.64 -9.99
CA PRO A 167 23.08 12.57 -10.11
C PRO A 167 23.54 11.11 -10.23
N GLY A 168 24.12 10.77 -11.39
CA GLY A 168 24.70 9.47 -11.65
C GLY A 168 25.89 9.20 -10.72
N ARG A 169 25.86 8.06 -10.03
CA ARG A 169 26.97 7.52 -9.24
C ARG A 169 28.11 7.18 -10.20
N GLY A 170 29.17 7.98 -10.20
CA GLY A 170 30.36 7.77 -11.02
C GLY A 170 30.97 6.39 -10.77
N ILE A 171 30.97 5.54 -11.79
CA ILE A 171 31.88 4.40 -11.85
C ILE A 171 33.26 4.96 -12.19
N ALA A 172 34.15 4.96 -11.20
CA ALA A 172 35.57 5.19 -11.44
C ALA A 172 36.15 3.92 -12.09
N THR A 173 36.65 4.05 -13.31
CA THR A 173 37.49 3.04 -13.95
C THR A 173 38.80 3.75 -14.31
N GLN A 174 39.90 3.31 -13.69
CA GLN A 174 41.26 3.55 -14.19
C GLN A 174 41.58 2.54 -15.29
#